data_AF-A0A0X3TNE5-F1
#
_entry.id   AF-A0A0X3TNE5-F1
#
_cell.length_a   1.000
_cell.length_b   1.000
_cell.length_c   1.000
_cell.angle_alpha   90.00
_cell.angle_beta   90.00
_cell.angle_gamma   90.00
#
_symmetry.space_group_name_H-M   'P 1'
#
loop_
_entity.id
_entity.type
_entity.pdbx_description
1 polymer ?
#
loop_
_entity_poly.entity_id
_entity_poly.type
_entity_poly.pdbx_seq_one_letter_code
_entity_poly.pdbx_strand_id
1 'polypeptide(L)'
;MSRIVRVPEDVVVLVCDSKKALLLRNIGAVAHPEFHIEESIERPQDEDEAGNSARPGRRFDGGAAAASGSSRSAMEATDAEAKHAEAFAVDVVSALGERHQKKPMGGLIIAAPPSFLGILRQKMDHSLQQLIRDEVAKELAEMPVSEIQKVLLNSL
;
A
#
# COMPACT_ATOMS: atom_id res chain seq x y z
N MET A 1 25.81 2.50 -19.18
CA MET A 1 25.57 3.92 -18.84
C MET A 1 24.42 3.95 -17.86
N SER A 2 24.64 4.38 -16.61
CA SER A 2 23.56 4.49 -15.61
C SER A 2 22.66 5.67 -15.97
N ARG A 3 21.37 5.42 -16.17
CA ARG A 3 20.38 6.48 -16.40
C ARG A 3 20.24 7.29 -15.11
N ILE A 4 20.38 8.61 -15.18
CA ILE A 4 20.18 9.50 -14.03
C ILE A 4 18.67 9.69 -13.88
N VAL A 5 18.10 9.11 -12.83
CA VAL A 5 16.70 9.35 -12.44
C VAL A 5 16.60 10.70 -11.76
N ARG A 6 15.58 11.48 -12.14
CA ARG A 6 15.35 12.83 -11.62
C ARG A 6 14.00 12.90 -10.94
N VAL A 7 13.99 13.23 -9.66
CA VAL A 7 12.76 13.41 -8.88
C VAL A 7 12.78 14.81 -8.26
N PRO A 8 11.98 15.75 -8.77
CA PRO A 8 11.82 17.08 -8.15
C PRO A 8 11.24 17.04 -6.73
N GLU A 9 11.44 18.10 -5.94
CA GLU A 9 10.95 18.21 -4.55
C GLU A 9 9.41 18.32 -4.44
N ASP A 10 8.77 18.82 -5.51
CA ASP A 10 7.31 18.94 -5.64
C ASP A 10 6.65 17.64 -6.16
N VAL A 11 7.44 16.61 -6.48
CA VAL A 11 6.95 15.27 -6.77
C VAL A 11 6.81 14.47 -5.47
N VAL A 12 5.63 13.89 -5.27
CA VAL A 12 5.36 12.95 -4.17
C VAL A 12 5.52 11.53 -4.67
N VAL A 13 6.11 10.70 -3.83
CA VAL A 13 6.22 9.26 -4.08
C VAL A 13 5.31 8.55 -3.09
N LEU A 14 4.21 7.97 -3.59
CA LEU A 14 3.31 7.13 -2.83
C LEU A 14 3.81 5.69 -2.91
N VAL A 15 4.16 5.09 -1.77
CA VAL A 15 4.49 3.67 -1.68
C VAL A 15 3.44 2.98 -0.83
N CYS A 16 2.68 2.03 -1.39
CA CYS A 16 1.55 1.45 -0.67
C CYS A 16 1.19 0.02 -1.09
N ASP A 17 0.48 -0.67 -0.20
CA ASP A 17 -0.18 -1.96 -0.40
C ASP A 17 -1.58 -1.94 0.23
N SER A 18 -2.22 -3.11 0.46
CA SER A 18 -3.56 -3.19 1.05
C SER A 18 -3.63 -2.87 2.55
N LYS A 19 -2.50 -2.61 3.22
CA LYS A 19 -2.38 -2.46 4.68
C LYS A 19 -1.66 -1.18 5.09
N LYS A 20 -0.73 -0.69 4.28
CA LYS A 20 0.17 0.42 4.59
C LYS A 20 0.38 1.31 3.38
N ALA A 21 0.48 2.61 3.65
CA ALA A 21 0.87 3.61 2.67
C ALA A 21 1.88 4.60 3.29
N LEU A 22 2.89 4.95 2.52
CA LEU A 22 3.93 5.91 2.85
C LEU A 22 3.92 7.00 1.78
N LEU A 23 3.72 8.24 2.19
CA LEU A 23 3.92 9.41 1.34
C LEU A 23 5.35 9.88 1.57
N LEU A 24 6.18 9.74 0.55
CA LEU A 24 7.57 10.16 0.59
C LEU A 24 7.75 11.45 -0.18
N ARG A 25 8.66 12.28 0.32
CA ARG A 25 9.08 13.52 -0.33
C ARG A 25 10.57 13.47 -0.61
N ASN A 26 10.97 13.97 -1.78
CA ASN A 26 12.39 14.19 -2.04
C ASN A 26 12.88 15.43 -1.26
N ILE A 27 13.85 15.22 -0.38
CA ILE A 27 14.58 16.26 0.36
C ILE A 27 16.01 16.47 -0.17
N GLY A 28 16.46 15.60 -1.08
CA GLY A 28 17.76 15.66 -1.74
C GLY A 28 17.73 16.46 -3.05
N ALA A 29 18.86 16.44 -3.76
CA ALA A 29 18.97 17.11 -5.05
C ALA A 29 18.14 16.39 -6.12
N VAL A 30 17.68 17.12 -7.15
CA VAL A 30 16.86 16.54 -8.23
C VAL A 30 17.54 15.35 -8.91
N ALA A 31 18.86 15.40 -9.13
CA ALA A 31 19.64 14.32 -9.74
C ALA A 31 20.17 13.27 -8.74
N HIS A 32 20.01 13.52 -7.44
CA HIS A 32 20.38 12.62 -6.35
C HIS A 32 19.28 12.63 -5.29
N PRO A 33 18.11 12.02 -5.59
CA PRO A 33 16.97 12.07 -4.69
C PRO A 33 17.27 11.38 -3.36
N GLU A 34 16.78 11.96 -2.27
CA GLU A 34 16.78 11.40 -0.93
C GLU A 34 15.36 11.47 -0.39
N PHE A 35 14.79 10.33 -0.03
CA PHE A 35 13.38 10.26 0.36
C PHE A 35 13.22 10.32 1.88
N HIS A 36 12.27 11.14 2.32
CA HIS A 36 11.82 11.18 3.71
C HIS A 36 10.33 10.87 3.78
N ILE A 37 9.90 10.18 4.83
CA ILE A 37 8.48 9.92 5.10
C ILE A 37 7.85 11.23 5.56
N GLU A 38 6.96 11.79 4.74
CA GLU A 38 6.14 12.94 5.11
C GLU A 38 4.92 12.49 5.91
N GLU A 39 4.31 11.37 5.51
CA GLU A 39 3.11 10.82 6.15
C GLU A 39 3.08 9.29 5.99
N SER A 40 2.54 8.61 7.00
CA SER A 40 2.33 7.16 6.99
C SER A 40 0.90 6.85 7.40
N ILE A 41 0.23 6.02 6.62
CA ILE A 41 -1.13 5.55 6.86
C ILE A 41 -1.04 4.04 7.01
N GLU A 42 -1.47 3.52 8.14
CA GLU A 42 -1.51 2.09 8.41
C GLU A 42 -2.93 1.74 8.82
N ARG A 43 -3.43 0.59 8.38
CA ARG A 43 -4.67 0.07 8.93
C ARG A 43 -4.43 -0.25 10.40
N PRO A 44 -5.36 0.11 11.31
CA PRO A 44 -5.30 -0.40 12.67
C PRO A 44 -5.24 -1.92 12.59
N GLN A 45 -4.23 -2.54 13.21
CA GLN A 45 -4.27 -3.98 13.40
C GLN A 45 -5.51 -4.27 14.24
N ASP A 46 -6.48 -4.96 13.67
CA ASP A 46 -7.51 -5.61 14.48
C ASP A 46 -6.76 -6.54 15.45
N GLU A 47 -6.76 -6.20 16.73
CA GLU A 47 -6.20 -7.05 17.80
C GLU A 47 -6.94 -8.40 17.90
N ASP A 48 -8.01 -8.58 17.11
CA ASP A 48 -8.85 -9.78 17.04
C ASP A 48 -8.21 -10.99 16.33
N GLU A 49 -7.09 -10.83 15.61
CA GLU A 49 -6.30 -11.96 15.09
C GLU A 49 -5.39 -12.60 16.18
N ALA A 50 -5.43 -12.11 17.43
CA ALA A 50 -4.81 -12.79 18.59
C ALA A 50 -5.73 -13.86 19.22
N GLY A 51 -6.92 -14.11 18.64
CA GLY A 51 -7.93 -15.05 19.17
C GLY A 51 -7.80 -16.51 18.73
N ASN A 52 -6.88 -16.89 17.84
CA ASN A 52 -6.82 -18.28 17.33
C ASN A 52 -5.43 -18.94 17.35
N SER A 53 -4.49 -18.47 18.18
CA SER A 53 -3.20 -19.15 18.34
C SER A 53 -2.67 -19.15 19.77
N ALA A 54 -3.42 -19.73 20.70
CA ALA A 54 -2.85 -20.36 21.91
C ALA A 54 -3.86 -21.26 22.65
N ARG A 55 -3.87 -22.57 22.36
CA ARG A 55 -3.49 -23.65 23.31
C ARG A 55 -4.01 -25.04 22.85
N PRO A 56 -3.13 -26.04 22.72
CA PRO A 56 -3.55 -27.43 22.61
C PRO A 56 -3.92 -27.96 24.01
N GLY A 57 -5.06 -28.64 24.12
CA GLY A 57 -5.36 -29.50 25.27
C GLY A 57 -6.65 -29.20 26.00
N ARG A 58 -7.76 -29.76 25.51
CA ARG A 58 -8.73 -30.45 26.35
C ARG A 58 -9.42 -31.54 25.53
N ARG A 59 -9.15 -32.79 25.93
CA ARG A 59 -9.96 -33.94 25.52
C ARG A 59 -11.39 -33.71 25.99
N PHE A 60 -12.34 -33.78 25.07
CA PHE A 60 -13.66 -34.31 25.36
C PHE A 60 -14.07 -35.15 24.15
N ASP A 61 -14.16 -36.46 24.40
CA ASP A 61 -14.89 -37.41 23.57
C ASP A 61 -16.33 -36.94 23.39
N GLY A 62 -16.87 -37.03 22.17
CA GLY A 62 -18.30 -36.85 21.93
C GLY A 62 -18.66 -36.41 20.51
N GLY A 63 -18.76 -37.38 19.60
CA GLY A 63 -19.84 -37.47 18.62
C GLY A 63 -20.00 -36.41 17.52
N ALA A 64 -19.76 -36.87 16.28
CA ALA A 64 -20.50 -36.51 15.06
C ALA A 64 -20.47 -35.05 14.55
N ALA A 65 -19.57 -34.78 13.60
CA ALA A 65 -19.93 -34.45 12.21
C ALA A 65 -18.69 -34.00 11.44
N ALA A 66 -18.04 -34.95 10.77
CA ALA A 66 -17.22 -34.63 9.61
C ALA A 66 -18.17 -34.32 8.44
N ALA A 67 -18.29 -33.05 8.03
CA ALA A 67 -18.77 -32.69 6.70
C ALA A 67 -18.46 -31.22 6.34
N SER A 68 -17.48 -31.06 5.44
CA SER A 68 -17.47 -30.05 4.37
C SER A 68 -17.55 -28.55 4.75
N GLY A 69 -16.41 -27.94 5.11
CA GLY A 69 -16.32 -26.48 5.33
C GLY A 69 -15.22 -25.74 4.56
N SER A 70 -14.25 -26.44 3.96
CA SER A 70 -12.99 -25.78 3.56
C SER A 70 -13.09 -24.83 2.36
N SER A 71 -14.06 -25.01 1.45
CA SER A 71 -14.18 -24.16 0.24
C SER A 71 -14.98 -22.88 0.47
N ARG A 72 -15.94 -22.86 1.41
CA ARG A 72 -16.72 -21.65 1.70
C ARG A 72 -15.90 -20.62 2.47
N SER A 73 -15.14 -21.07 3.48
CA SER A 73 -14.31 -20.20 4.30
C SER A 73 -13.20 -19.50 3.50
N ALA A 74 -12.60 -20.16 2.50
CA ALA A 74 -11.59 -19.53 1.64
C ALA A 74 -12.19 -18.46 0.70
N MET A 75 -13.41 -18.67 0.20
CA MET A 75 -14.11 -17.69 -0.62
C MET A 75 -14.54 -16.48 0.21
N GLU A 76 -15.07 -16.71 1.43
CA GLU A 76 -15.46 -15.64 2.35
C GLU A 76 -14.25 -14.79 2.78
N ALA A 77 -13.10 -15.41 3.05
CA ALA A 77 -11.85 -14.71 3.38
C ALA A 77 -11.33 -13.86 2.20
N THR A 78 -11.45 -14.35 0.96
CA THR A 78 -11.02 -13.63 -0.24
C THR A 78 -11.88 -12.39 -0.50
N ASP A 79 -13.20 -12.48 -0.29
CA ASP A 79 -14.12 -11.35 -0.44
C ASP A 79 -13.88 -10.28 0.64
N ALA A 80 -13.60 -10.71 1.88
CA ALA A 80 -13.23 -9.80 2.97
C ALA A 80 -11.92 -9.04 2.67
N GLU A 81 -10.87 -9.73 2.21
CA GLU A 81 -9.59 -9.10 1.84
C GLU A 81 -9.75 -8.10 0.69
N ALA A 82 -10.57 -8.42 -0.31
CA ALA A 82 -10.85 -7.51 -1.43
C ALA A 82 -11.56 -6.23 -0.95
N LYS A 83 -12.62 -6.37 -0.13
CA LYS A 83 -13.32 -5.22 0.47
C LYS A 83 -12.39 -4.37 1.34
N HIS A 84 -11.50 -5.02 2.06
CA HIS A 84 -10.48 -4.40 2.89
C HIS A 84 -9.49 -3.58 2.07
N ALA A 85 -8.96 -4.14 0.99
CA ALA A 85 -8.09 -3.42 0.06
C ALA A 85 -8.83 -2.23 -0.58
N GLU A 86 -10.09 -2.40 -0.98
CA GLU A 86 -10.89 -1.29 -1.53
C GLU A 86 -11.12 -0.16 -0.53
N ALA A 87 -11.45 -0.48 0.72
CA ALA A 87 -11.63 0.52 1.77
C ALA A 87 -10.33 1.27 2.03
N PHE A 88 -9.22 0.54 2.17
CA PHE A 88 -7.92 1.16 2.40
C PHE A 88 -7.47 2.05 1.23
N ALA A 89 -7.74 1.64 -0.01
CA ALA A 89 -7.47 2.47 -1.18
C ALA A 89 -8.26 3.79 -1.15
N VAL A 90 -9.50 3.80 -0.65
CA VAL A 90 -10.29 5.03 -0.47
C VAL A 90 -9.62 5.95 0.55
N ASP A 91 -9.14 5.41 1.66
CA ASP A 91 -8.45 6.19 2.70
C ASP A 91 -7.16 6.82 2.16
N VAL A 92 -6.35 6.03 1.43
CA VAL A 92 -5.11 6.48 0.81
C VAL A 92 -5.36 7.59 -0.22
N VAL A 93 -6.35 7.42 -1.10
CA VAL A 93 -6.70 8.44 -2.11
C VAL A 93 -7.23 9.70 -1.46
N SER A 94 -8.03 9.58 -0.40
CA SER A 94 -8.56 10.73 0.34
C SER A 94 -7.44 11.52 1.01
N ALA A 95 -6.54 10.85 1.71
CA ALA A 95 -5.36 11.48 2.33
C ALA A 95 -4.45 12.15 1.27
N LEU A 96 -4.23 11.49 0.14
CA LEU A 96 -3.45 12.06 -0.97
C LEU A 96 -4.12 13.32 -1.56
N GLY A 97 -5.44 13.30 -1.71
CA GLY A 97 -6.24 14.44 -2.15
C GLY A 97 -6.18 15.62 -1.18
N GLU A 98 -6.35 15.36 0.12
CA GLU A 98 -6.19 16.39 1.16
C GLU A 98 -4.78 16.99 1.17
N ARG A 99 -3.77 16.12 1.07
CA ARG A 99 -2.37 16.53 0.97
C ARG A 99 -2.16 17.42 -0.25
N HIS A 100 -2.71 17.06 -1.41
CA HIS A 100 -2.62 17.87 -2.63
C HIS A 100 -3.25 19.26 -2.47
N GLN A 101 -4.41 19.34 -1.79
CA GLN A 101 -5.08 20.62 -1.52
C GLN A 101 -4.27 21.51 -0.57
N LYS A 102 -3.69 20.94 0.48
CA LYS A 102 -2.84 21.66 1.45
C LYS A 102 -1.52 22.09 0.82
N LYS A 103 -0.93 21.24 -0.01
CA LYS A 103 0.34 21.44 -0.69
C LYS A 103 0.28 20.83 -2.09
N PRO A 104 0.07 21.66 -3.12
CA PRO A 104 0.01 21.18 -4.50
C PRO A 104 1.25 20.37 -4.88
N MET A 105 1.01 19.24 -5.54
CA MET A 105 2.04 18.36 -6.08
C MET A 105 2.25 18.71 -7.55
N GLY A 106 3.49 18.77 -8.02
CA GLY A 106 3.82 18.89 -9.44
C GLY A 106 3.86 17.54 -10.16
N GLY A 107 3.85 16.44 -9.40
CA GLY A 107 3.73 15.09 -9.91
C GLY A 107 3.59 14.04 -8.80
N LEU A 108 3.21 12.85 -9.20
CA LEU A 108 2.99 11.69 -8.35
C LEU A 108 3.67 10.48 -8.98
N ILE A 109 4.48 9.77 -8.20
CA ILE A 109 5.00 8.44 -8.54
C ILE A 109 4.34 7.45 -7.58
N ILE A 110 3.79 6.36 -8.10
CA ILE A 110 3.11 5.35 -7.29
C ILE A 110 3.90 4.05 -7.35
N ALA A 111 4.22 3.46 -6.19
CA ALA A 111 4.78 2.12 -6.09
C ALA A 111 3.85 1.24 -5.26
N ALA A 112 3.26 0.22 -5.91
CA ALA A 112 2.34 -0.70 -5.26
C ALA A 112 2.26 -2.04 -6.01
N PRO A 113 1.71 -3.11 -5.38
CA PRO A 113 1.37 -4.35 -6.07
C PRO A 113 0.43 -4.09 -7.27
N PRO A 114 0.55 -4.85 -8.37
CA PRO A 114 -0.28 -4.66 -9.58
C PRO A 114 -1.79 -4.65 -9.32
N SER A 115 -2.25 -5.51 -8.41
CA SER A 115 -3.65 -5.57 -7.98
C SER A 115 -4.10 -4.27 -7.31
N PHE A 116 -3.27 -3.74 -6.42
CA PHE A 116 -3.58 -2.52 -5.66
C PHE A 116 -3.50 -1.25 -6.52
N LEU A 117 -2.56 -1.17 -7.47
CA LEU A 117 -2.52 -0.12 -8.49
C LEU A 117 -3.84 -0.04 -9.27
N GLY A 118 -4.41 -1.19 -9.64
CA GLY A 118 -5.70 -1.26 -10.31
C GLY A 118 -6.84 -0.65 -9.47
N ILE A 119 -6.85 -0.89 -8.17
CA ILE A 119 -7.84 -0.33 -7.24
C ILE A 119 -7.63 1.17 -7.10
N LEU A 120 -6.39 1.63 -6.86
CA LEU A 120 -6.06 3.05 -6.72
C LEU A 120 -6.50 3.86 -7.94
N ARG A 121 -6.22 3.38 -9.16
CA ARG A 121 -6.65 4.04 -10.40
C ARG A 121 -8.16 4.24 -10.48
N GLN A 122 -8.95 3.28 -9.99
CA GLN A 122 -10.41 3.38 -10.00
C GLN A 122 -10.94 4.36 -8.95
N LYS A 123 -10.27 4.48 -7.80
CA LYS A 123 -10.69 5.36 -6.70
C LYS A 123 -10.17 6.80 -6.86
N MET A 124 -9.04 7.00 -7.54
CA MET A 124 -8.47 8.34 -7.80
C MET A 124 -9.37 9.17 -8.70
N ASP A 125 -9.53 10.45 -8.35
CA ASP A 125 -10.19 11.41 -9.22
C ASP A 125 -9.29 11.81 -10.40
N HIS A 126 -9.88 12.49 -11.39
CA HIS A 126 -9.17 12.92 -12.59
C HIS A 126 -8.03 13.91 -12.30
N SER A 127 -8.11 14.69 -11.21
CA SER A 127 -7.06 15.66 -10.85
C SER A 127 -5.79 14.94 -10.37
N LEU A 128 -5.93 13.91 -9.55
CA LEU A 128 -4.81 13.10 -9.07
C LEU A 128 -4.24 12.22 -10.19
N GLN A 129 -5.09 11.64 -11.04
CA GLN A 129 -4.64 10.84 -12.18
C GLN A 129 -3.75 11.63 -13.15
N GLN A 130 -4.04 12.91 -13.37
CA GLN A 130 -3.22 13.77 -14.23
C GLN A 130 -1.83 14.08 -13.67
N LEU A 131 -1.62 13.90 -12.36
CA LEU A 131 -0.33 14.11 -11.72
C LEU A 131 0.58 12.88 -11.82
N ILE A 132 0.05 11.71 -12.16
CA ILE A 132 0.81 10.47 -12.25
C ILE A 132 1.90 10.62 -13.32
N ARG A 133 3.15 10.58 -12.88
CA ARG A 133 4.35 10.61 -13.74
C ARG A 133 4.82 9.20 -14.06
N ASP A 134 4.75 8.31 -13.08
CA ASP A 134 5.22 6.94 -13.21
C ASP A 134 4.50 6.01 -12.22
N GLU A 135 4.44 4.73 -12.57
CA GLU A 135 3.88 3.67 -11.75
C GLU A 135 4.82 2.46 -11.72
N VAL A 136 5.26 2.10 -10.51
CA VAL A 136 6.17 1.00 -10.25
C VAL A 136 5.37 -0.15 -9.64
N ALA A 137 5.14 -1.20 -10.43
CA ALA A 137 4.42 -2.39 -10.01
C ALA A 137 5.28 -3.30 -9.09
N LYS A 138 5.57 -2.84 -7.87
CA LYS A 138 6.38 -3.53 -6.86
C LYS A 138 5.81 -3.31 -5.47
N GLU A 139 5.97 -4.32 -4.63
CA GLU A 139 5.64 -4.29 -3.21
C GLU A 139 6.85 -3.77 -2.43
N LEU A 140 6.76 -2.52 -1.96
CA LEU A 140 7.88 -1.84 -1.28
C LEU A 140 7.50 -1.30 0.11
N ALA A 141 6.21 -1.34 0.49
CA ALA A 141 5.71 -0.66 1.69
C ALA A 141 6.23 -1.26 3.01
N GLU A 142 6.65 -2.53 3.01
CA GLU A 142 7.26 -3.21 4.17
C GLU A 142 8.78 -3.00 4.26
N MET A 143 9.41 -2.39 3.25
CA MET A 143 10.87 -2.22 3.20
C MET A 143 11.32 -0.95 3.96
N PRO A 144 12.55 -0.92 4.48
CA PRO A 144 13.15 0.33 4.98
C PRO A 144 13.26 1.38 3.87
N VAL A 145 13.09 2.66 4.20
CA VAL A 145 13.14 3.79 3.23
C VAL A 145 14.41 3.78 2.38
N SER A 146 15.55 3.40 2.96
CA SER A 146 16.82 3.30 2.25
C SER A 146 16.83 2.22 1.16
N GLU A 147 16.07 1.13 1.34
CA GLU A 147 15.90 0.10 0.32
C GLU A 147 14.84 0.49 -0.70
N ILE A 148 13.71 1.08 -0.25
CA ILE A 148 12.70 1.67 -1.13
C ILE A 148 13.37 2.62 -2.13
N GLN A 149 14.21 3.53 -1.65
CA GLN A 149 14.94 4.47 -2.50
C GLN A 149 15.76 3.77 -3.59
N LYS A 150 16.53 2.73 -3.22
CA LYS A 150 17.35 1.98 -4.19
C LYS A 150 16.49 1.28 -5.23
N VAL A 151 15.42 0.61 -4.81
CA VAL A 151 14.55 -0.15 -5.71
C VAL A 151 13.78 0.79 -6.64
N LEU A 152 13.26 1.89 -6.11
CA LEU A 152 12.52 2.89 -6.86
C LEU A 152 13.40 3.56 -7.91
N LEU A 153 14.59 4.03 -7.53
CA LEU A 153 15.54 4.65 -8.48
C LEU A 153 16.06 3.68 -9.55
N ASN A 154 16.05 2.38 -9.31
CA ASN A 154 16.38 1.38 -10.34
C ASN A 154 15.21 1.05 -11.27
N SER A 155 13.97 1.43 -10.89
CA SER A 155 12.75 1.08 -11.62
C SER A 155 12.20 2.22 -12.47
N LEU A 156 12.68 3.45 -12.27
CA LEU A 156 12.34 4.68 -13.01
C LEU A 156 13.30 4.91 -14.19
#